data_AF-A0A963T5L1-F1
#
_entry.id   AF-A0A963T5L1-F1
#
_cell.length_a   1.000
_cell.length_b   1.000
_cell.length_c   1.000
_cell.angle_alpha   90.00
_cell.angle_beta   90.00
_cell.angle_gamma   90.00
#
_symmetry.space_group_name_H-M   'P 1'
#
loop_
_entity.id
_entity.type
_entity.pdbx_description
1 polymer ?
#
loop_
_entity_poly.entity_id
_entity_poly.type
_entity_poly.pdbx_seq_one_letter_code
_entity_poly.pdbx_strand_id
1 'polypeptide(L)'
;MGAYERPGVEPLALALQDRHGLNVNMLLWCLWCGAYFREPGELVIRKAIDQTHRWNHEVTKPLRAARTALKFVFPGADIERQGALRLKIKDDELAAERIELDTLERLALDALAAASPPGGTERARRAVALYARLAGAARTPGFTVSLLEELIANTLDLVESKTP
;
A
#
# COMPACT_ATOMS: atom_id res chain seq x y z
N MET A 1 -5.14 5.56 9.07
CA MET A 1 -5.65 4.94 7.81
C MET A 1 -6.56 3.71 8.04
N GLY A 2 -7.87 3.82 7.80
CA GLY A 2 -8.86 2.73 8.01
C GLY A 2 -9.38 2.03 6.74
N ALA A 3 -8.74 2.24 5.58
CA ALA A 3 -9.13 1.62 4.32
C ALA A 3 -8.72 0.13 4.20
N TYR A 4 -7.86 -0.35 5.11
CA TYR A 4 -7.27 -1.69 5.10
C TYR A 4 -8.30 -2.82 5.35
N GLU A 5 -9.42 -2.52 6.01
CA GLU A 5 -10.38 -3.53 6.48
C GLU A 5 -11.56 -3.77 5.50
N ARG A 6 -11.47 -3.30 4.25
CA ARG A 6 -12.62 -3.30 3.33
C ARG A 6 -12.51 -4.37 2.21
N PRO A 7 -13.54 -5.22 2.02
CA PRO A 7 -13.57 -6.22 0.95
C PRO A 7 -13.40 -5.60 -0.44
N GLY A 8 -12.50 -6.14 -1.26
CA GLY A 8 -12.29 -5.74 -2.66
C GLY A 8 -11.05 -4.88 -2.93
N VAL A 9 -10.63 -4.04 -1.97
CA VAL A 9 -9.40 -3.23 -2.09
C VAL A 9 -8.15 -4.11 -1.95
N GLU A 10 -8.17 -5.05 -1.01
CA GLU A 10 -7.04 -5.94 -0.74
C GLU A 10 -6.69 -6.84 -1.95
N PRO A 11 -7.63 -7.58 -2.59
CA PRO A 11 -7.29 -8.43 -3.74
C PRO A 11 -6.70 -7.65 -4.92
N LEU A 12 -7.22 -6.45 -5.22
CA LEU A 12 -6.73 -5.64 -6.33
C LEU A 12 -5.37 -5.01 -6.03
N ALA A 13 -5.17 -4.50 -4.81
CA ALA A 13 -3.88 -3.98 -4.38
C ALA A 13 -2.80 -5.08 -4.39
N LEU A 14 -3.14 -6.30 -3.96
CA LEU A 14 -2.27 -7.47 -4.05
C LEU A 14 -1.96 -7.85 -5.50
N ALA A 15 -2.95 -7.83 -6.40
CA ALA A 15 -2.72 -8.10 -7.82
C ALA A 15 -1.78 -7.07 -8.47
N LEU A 16 -1.94 -5.79 -8.13
CA LEU A 16 -1.05 -4.71 -8.57
C LEU A 16 0.37 -4.89 -8.02
N GLN A 17 0.50 -5.34 -6.77
CA GLN A 17 1.78 -5.68 -6.18
C GLN A 17 2.46 -6.84 -6.90
N ASP A 18 1.75 -7.96 -7.07
CA ASP A 18 2.32 -9.19 -7.60
C ASP A 18 2.69 -9.07 -9.09
N ARG A 19 1.87 -8.36 -9.88
CA ARG A 19 2.08 -8.24 -11.34
C ARG A 19 2.94 -7.05 -11.75
N HIS A 20 2.90 -5.96 -10.99
CA HIS A 20 3.51 -4.70 -11.38
C HIS A 20 4.51 -4.14 -10.37
N GLY A 21 4.77 -4.88 -9.27
CA GLY A 21 5.76 -4.51 -8.26
C GLY A 21 5.38 -3.29 -7.42
N LEU A 22 4.12 -2.86 -7.46
CA LEU A 22 3.64 -1.73 -6.67
C LEU A 22 3.54 -2.10 -5.19
N ASN A 23 4.07 -1.26 -4.31
CA ASN A 23 3.85 -1.40 -2.88
C ASN A 23 2.41 -0.99 -2.50
N VAL A 24 1.72 -1.86 -1.77
CA VAL A 24 0.32 -1.66 -1.31
C VAL A 24 0.19 -0.47 -0.36
N ASN A 25 1.10 -0.29 0.59
CA ASN A 25 1.08 0.84 1.52
C ASN A 25 1.23 2.18 0.80
N MET A 26 2.02 2.24 -0.28
CA MET A 26 2.10 3.42 -1.13
C MET A 26 0.80 3.70 -1.90
N LEU A 27 0.12 2.66 -2.41
CA LEU A 27 -1.18 2.82 -3.05
C LEU A 27 -2.21 3.40 -2.07
N LEU A 28 -2.31 2.80 -0.88
CA LEU A 28 -3.20 3.25 0.18
C LEU A 28 -2.90 4.68 0.62
N TRP A 29 -1.62 5.02 0.76
CA TRP A 29 -1.19 6.36 1.11
C TRP A 29 -1.55 7.38 0.02
N CYS A 30 -1.37 7.07 -1.27
CA CYS A 30 -1.78 7.96 -2.36
C CYS A 30 -3.30 8.23 -2.35
N LEU A 31 -4.11 7.20 -2.10
CA LEU A 31 -5.57 7.32 -1.99
C LEU A 31 -5.95 8.22 -0.81
N TRP A 32 -5.31 8.00 0.34
CA TRP A 32 -5.51 8.81 1.54
C TRP A 32 -5.06 10.28 1.32
N CYS A 33 -3.92 10.51 0.69
CA CYS A 33 -3.46 11.85 0.32
C CYS A 33 -4.46 12.57 -0.58
N GLY A 34 -5.01 11.88 -1.59
CA GLY A 34 -6.04 12.45 -2.46
C GLY A 34 -7.29 12.90 -1.71
N ALA A 35 -7.76 12.08 -0.76
CA ALA A 35 -8.93 12.39 0.05
C ALA A 35 -8.74 13.64 0.92
N TYR A 36 -7.60 13.78 1.60
CA TYR A 36 -7.46 14.76 2.69
C TYR A 36 -6.53 15.95 2.40
N PHE A 37 -5.67 15.86 1.39
CA PHE A 37 -4.63 16.87 1.12
C PHE A 37 -4.68 17.42 -0.30
N ARG A 38 -4.01 18.56 -0.50
CA ARG A 38 -3.68 19.06 -1.83
C ARG A 38 -2.74 18.06 -2.51
N GLU A 39 -2.76 18.08 -3.84
CA GLU A 39 -2.05 17.09 -4.66
C GLU A 39 -0.55 17.03 -4.30
N PRO A 40 -0.02 15.86 -3.92
CA PRO A 40 1.40 15.71 -3.61
C PRO A 40 2.24 15.90 -4.88
N GLY A 41 3.23 16.79 -4.80
CA GLY A 41 4.19 16.98 -5.88
C GLY A 41 5.17 15.80 -6.02
N GLU A 42 5.87 15.74 -7.17
CA GLU A 42 6.82 14.67 -7.49
C GLU A 42 7.90 14.47 -6.42
N LEU A 43 8.41 15.56 -5.80
CA LEU A 43 9.42 15.47 -4.75
C LEU A 43 8.92 14.69 -3.52
N VAL A 44 7.68 14.93 -3.10
CA VAL A 44 7.08 14.26 -1.93
C VAL A 44 6.84 12.78 -2.24
N ILE A 45 6.32 12.47 -3.44
CA ILE A 45 6.11 11.10 -3.89
C ILE A 45 7.44 10.33 -3.96
N ARG A 46 8.52 10.93 -4.50
CA ARG A 46 9.85 10.30 -4.54
C ARG A 46 10.38 10.01 -3.14
N LYS A 47 10.25 10.95 -2.21
CA LYS A 47 10.63 10.75 -0.81
C LYS A 47 9.85 9.60 -0.17
N ALA A 48 8.54 9.51 -0.43
CA ALA A 48 7.70 8.41 0.03
C ALA A 48 8.14 7.05 -0.58
N ILE A 49 8.46 7.02 -1.88
CA ILE A 49 8.99 5.83 -2.57
C ILE A 49 10.30 5.38 -1.91
N ASP A 50 11.24 6.29 -1.67
CA ASP A 50 12.56 5.93 -1.11
C ASP A 50 12.45 5.37 0.32
N GLN A 51 11.63 6.00 1.16
CA GLN A 51 11.36 5.53 2.53
C GLN A 51 10.73 4.13 2.54
N THR A 52 9.71 3.96 1.71
CA THR A 52 8.98 2.68 1.56
C THR A 52 9.89 1.61 0.97
N HIS A 53 10.65 1.91 -0.08
CA HIS A 53 11.50 0.94 -0.76
C HIS A 53 12.54 0.35 0.19
N ARG A 54 13.20 1.21 0.98
CA ARG A 54 14.19 0.77 1.96
C ARG A 54 13.57 -0.09 3.05
N TRP A 55 12.48 0.38 3.68
CA TRP A 55 11.80 -0.37 4.74
C TRP A 55 11.27 -1.72 4.23
N ASN A 56 10.60 -1.71 3.08
CA ASN A 56 10.05 -2.91 2.48
C ASN A 56 11.15 -3.94 2.16
N HIS A 57 12.30 -3.50 1.65
CA HIS A 57 13.43 -4.38 1.34
C HIS A 57 14.09 -4.96 2.59
N GLU A 58 14.31 -4.13 3.62
CA GLU A 58 15.04 -4.53 4.83
C GLU A 58 14.17 -5.26 5.87
N VAL A 59 12.85 -5.03 5.88
CA VAL A 59 11.95 -5.50 6.96
C VAL A 59 10.80 -6.36 6.42
N THR A 60 9.90 -5.77 5.62
CA THR A 60 8.64 -6.43 5.22
C THR A 60 8.89 -7.65 4.32
N LYS A 61 9.75 -7.55 3.30
CA LYS A 61 10.06 -8.65 2.38
C LYS A 61 10.73 -9.84 3.10
N PRO A 62 11.75 -9.65 3.96
CA PRO A 62 12.31 -10.73 4.76
C PRO A 62 11.27 -11.46 5.63
N LEU A 63 10.38 -10.73 6.32
CA LEU A 63 9.31 -11.34 7.13
C LEU A 63 8.34 -12.15 6.26
N ARG A 64 7.91 -11.59 5.14
CA ARG A 64 7.04 -12.26 4.17
C ARG A 64 7.68 -13.50 3.57
N ALA A 65 8.97 -13.45 3.26
CA ALA A 65 9.74 -14.58 2.75
C ALA A 65 9.82 -15.70 3.81
N ALA A 66 10.15 -15.36 5.06
CA ALA A 66 10.18 -16.33 6.16
C ALA A 66 8.81 -16.98 6.38
N ARG A 67 7.73 -16.19 6.43
CA ARG A 67 6.36 -16.72 6.56
C ARG A 67 5.97 -17.63 5.39
N THR A 68 6.39 -17.28 4.17
CA THR A 68 6.09 -18.07 2.97
C THR A 68 6.86 -19.38 2.95
N ALA A 69 8.13 -19.37 3.34
CA ALA A 69 8.94 -20.58 3.48
C ALA A 69 8.34 -21.56 4.49
N LEU A 70 7.81 -21.05 5.61
CA LEU A 70 7.15 -21.86 6.64
C LEU A 70 5.81 -22.49 6.22
N LYS A 71 5.29 -22.19 5.02
CA LYS A 71 4.15 -22.94 4.44
C LYS A 71 4.55 -24.38 4.08
N PHE A 72 5.83 -24.62 3.78
CA PHE A 72 6.35 -25.95 3.46
C PHE A 72 6.88 -26.61 4.72
N VAL A 73 6.57 -27.89 4.92
CA VAL A 73 7.05 -28.65 6.08
C VAL A 73 8.53 -28.92 5.93
N PHE A 74 9.33 -28.52 6.93
CA PHE A 74 10.75 -28.84 6.95
C PHE A 74 10.96 -30.27 7.48
N PRO A 75 11.82 -31.09 6.84
CA PRO A 75 12.10 -32.44 7.33
C PRO A 75 12.59 -32.44 8.78
N GLY A 76 11.94 -33.24 9.63
CA GLY A 76 12.27 -33.35 11.06
C GLY A 76 11.77 -32.20 11.94
N ALA A 77 11.08 -31.19 11.36
CA ALA A 77 10.47 -30.12 12.14
C ALA A 77 9.14 -30.57 12.77
N ASP A 78 8.86 -30.07 13.96
CA ASP A 78 7.54 -30.15 14.59
C ASP A 78 6.56 -29.23 13.85
N ILE A 79 5.53 -29.83 13.23
CA ILE A 79 4.55 -29.14 12.40
C ILE A 79 3.75 -28.09 13.18
N GLU A 80 3.38 -28.39 14.44
CA GLU A 80 2.60 -27.47 15.26
C GLU A 80 3.45 -26.25 15.64
N ARG A 81 4.69 -26.49 16.09
CA ARG A 81 5.63 -25.40 16.41
C ARG A 81 5.97 -24.56 15.18
N GLN A 82 6.12 -25.18 14.01
CA GLN A 82 6.33 -24.48 12.76
C GLN A 82 5.13 -23.60 12.39
N GLY A 83 3.90 -24.14 12.53
CA GLY A 83 2.66 -23.41 12.32
C GLY A 83 2.54 -22.20 13.26
N ALA A 84 2.84 -22.37 14.55
CA ALA A 84 2.83 -21.29 15.53
C ALA A 84 3.85 -20.19 15.20
N LEU A 85 5.08 -20.56 14.81
CA LEU A 85 6.08 -19.59 14.37
C LEU A 85 5.62 -18.80 13.14
N ARG A 86 4.99 -19.48 12.17
CA ARG A 86 4.45 -18.84 10.96
C ARG A 86 3.38 -17.79 11.30
N LEU A 87 2.52 -18.05 12.28
CA LEU A 87 1.51 -17.09 12.73
C LEU A 87 2.16 -15.87 13.40
N LYS A 88 3.14 -16.07 14.28
CA LYS A 88 3.87 -14.95 14.88
C LYS A 88 4.54 -14.06 13.83
N ILE A 89 5.20 -14.65 12.83
CA ILE A 89 5.84 -13.88 11.75
C ILE A 89 4.79 -13.14 10.90
N LYS A 90 3.57 -13.69 10.76
CA LYS A 90 2.46 -12.96 10.12
C LYS A 90 2.11 -11.71 10.92
N ASP A 91 2.03 -11.81 12.24
CA ASP A 91 1.72 -10.66 13.10
C ASP A 91 2.84 -9.62 13.05
N ASP A 92 4.11 -10.06 13.06
CA ASP A 92 5.28 -9.19 12.90
C ASP A 92 5.31 -8.51 11.51
N GLU A 93 4.93 -9.23 10.44
CA GLU A 93 4.79 -8.67 9.08
C GLU A 93 3.73 -7.57 9.06
N LEU A 94 2.55 -7.79 9.66
CA LEU A 94 1.49 -6.79 9.74
C LEU A 94 1.92 -5.57 10.59
N ALA A 95 2.65 -5.79 11.69
CA ALA A 95 3.20 -4.72 12.49
C ALA A 95 4.22 -3.88 11.70
N ALA A 96 5.08 -4.52 10.91
CA ALA A 96 6.02 -3.84 10.04
C ALA A 96 5.32 -3.00 8.96
N GLU A 97 4.26 -3.51 8.35
CA GLU A 97 3.44 -2.75 7.40
C GLU A 97 2.74 -1.56 8.06
N ARG A 98 2.28 -1.70 9.31
CA ARG A 98 1.68 -0.60 10.06
C ARG A 98 2.67 0.52 10.33
N ILE A 99 3.90 0.20 10.74
CA ILE A 99 4.96 1.19 10.96
C ILE A 99 5.29 1.95 9.66
N GLU A 100 5.29 1.26 8.52
CA GLU A 100 5.49 1.87 7.20
C GLU A 100 4.37 2.89 6.90
N LEU A 101 3.11 2.50 7.08
CA LEU A 101 1.96 3.40 6.91
C LEU A 101 2.00 4.60 7.86
N ASP A 102 2.33 4.41 9.13
CA ASP A 102 2.42 5.50 10.10
C ASP A 102 3.55 6.49 9.73
N THR A 103 4.63 6.00 9.12
CA THR A 103 5.73 6.83 8.63
C THR A 103 5.32 7.66 7.42
N LEU A 104 4.59 7.05 6.49
CA LEU A 104 4.01 7.74 5.34
C LEU A 104 2.94 8.76 5.78
N GLU A 105 2.11 8.42 6.78
CA GLU A 105 1.11 9.33 7.37
C GLU A 105 1.77 10.60 7.87
N ARG A 106 2.84 10.45 8.66
CA ARG A 106 3.63 11.58 9.18
C ARG A 106 4.24 12.42 8.06
N LEU A 107 4.80 11.78 7.03
CA LEU A 107 5.36 12.49 5.88
C LEU A 107 4.33 13.41 5.21
N ALA A 108 3.09 12.95 5.03
CA ALA A 108 2.03 13.77 4.45
C ALA A 108 1.62 14.93 5.36
N LEU A 109 1.44 14.66 6.66
CA LEU A 109 1.08 15.68 7.65
C LEU A 109 2.12 16.81 7.71
N ASP A 110 3.40 16.47 7.56
CA ASP A 110 4.50 17.44 7.58
C ASP A 110 4.65 18.21 6.26
N ALA A 111 4.36 17.56 5.12
CA ALA A 111 4.74 18.08 3.80
C ALA A 111 3.58 18.63 2.96
N LEU A 112 2.32 18.29 3.29
CA LEU A 112 1.16 18.59 2.45
C LEU A 112 0.16 19.51 3.18
N ALA A 113 -0.40 20.46 2.42
CA ALA A 113 -1.50 21.27 2.89
C ALA A 113 -2.81 20.48 2.84
N ALA A 114 -3.68 20.63 3.85
CA ALA A 114 -5.03 20.07 3.83
C ALA A 114 -5.83 20.57 2.61
N ALA A 115 -6.68 19.70 2.06
CA ALA A 115 -7.63 20.07 1.02
C ALA A 115 -9.05 20.14 1.57
N SER A 116 -9.85 21.04 1.01
CA SER A 116 -11.30 21.03 1.19
C SER A 116 -11.97 20.19 0.10
N PRO A 117 -13.06 19.47 0.40
CA PRO A 117 -13.93 18.89 -0.61
C PRO A 117 -14.54 19.96 -1.54
N PRO A 118 -14.94 19.63 -2.78
CA PRO A 118 -14.86 18.31 -3.44
C PRO A 118 -13.51 18.04 -4.13
N GLY A 119 -13.41 16.90 -4.83
CA GLY A 119 -12.28 16.58 -5.71
C GLY A 119 -11.23 15.61 -5.15
N GLY A 120 -11.58 14.86 -4.11
CA GLY A 120 -10.69 13.84 -3.53
C GLY A 120 -10.32 12.74 -4.53
N THR A 121 -11.30 12.29 -5.32
CA THR A 121 -11.12 11.26 -6.36
C THR A 121 -10.10 11.66 -7.42
N GLU A 122 -10.19 12.87 -7.95
CA GLU A 122 -9.24 13.34 -8.98
C GLU A 122 -7.83 13.52 -8.40
N ARG A 123 -7.70 14.02 -7.17
CA ARG A 123 -6.39 14.12 -6.50
C ARG A 123 -5.77 12.75 -6.24
N ALA A 124 -6.58 11.78 -5.81
CA ALA A 124 -6.13 10.41 -5.60
C ALA A 124 -5.70 9.75 -6.91
N ARG A 125 -6.49 9.92 -7.98
CA ARG A 125 -6.14 9.48 -9.34
C ARG A 125 -4.77 9.98 -9.76
N ARG A 126 -4.52 11.28 -9.60
CA ARG A 126 -3.23 11.89 -9.96
C ARG A 126 -2.09 11.39 -9.08
N ALA A 127 -2.30 11.28 -7.76
CA ALA A 127 -1.29 10.76 -6.85
C ALA A 127 -0.89 9.30 -7.18
N VAL A 128 -1.89 8.43 -7.38
CA VAL A 128 -1.66 7.02 -7.75
C VAL A 128 -0.99 6.91 -9.12
N ALA A 129 -1.42 7.68 -10.12
CA ALA A 129 -0.81 7.69 -11.45
C ALA A 129 0.64 8.18 -11.42
N LEU A 130 0.92 9.25 -10.66
CA LEU A 130 2.26 9.78 -10.47
C LEU A 130 3.17 8.75 -9.78
N TYR A 131 2.69 8.11 -8.71
CA TYR A 131 3.40 7.01 -8.06
C TYR A 131 3.68 5.85 -9.02
N ALA A 132 2.67 5.34 -9.73
CA ALA A 132 2.83 4.20 -10.65
C ALA A 132 3.85 4.50 -11.76
N ARG A 133 3.88 5.73 -12.28
CA ARG A 133 4.88 6.20 -13.25
C ARG A 133 6.29 6.18 -12.64
N LEU A 134 6.45 6.76 -11.45
CA LEU A 134 7.74 6.89 -10.78
C LEU A 134 8.29 5.54 -10.30
N ALA A 135 7.42 4.63 -9.88
CA ALA A 135 7.74 3.25 -9.53
C ALA A 135 8.04 2.37 -10.77
N GLY A 136 7.77 2.87 -11.98
CA GLY A 136 8.04 2.15 -13.22
C GLY A 136 7.00 1.11 -13.62
N ALA A 137 5.87 1.01 -12.89
CA ALA A 137 4.79 0.06 -13.19
C ALA A 137 4.23 0.26 -14.60
N ALA A 138 4.18 1.50 -15.10
CA ALA A 138 3.75 1.81 -16.47
C ALA A 138 4.60 1.14 -17.58
N ARG A 139 5.79 0.62 -17.25
CA ARG A 139 6.66 -0.12 -18.18
C ARG A 139 6.47 -1.64 -18.11
N THR A 140 5.64 -2.13 -17.19
CA THR A 140 5.41 -3.56 -17.02
C THR A 140 4.29 -4.07 -17.95
N PRO A 141 4.43 -5.26 -18.55
CA PRO A 141 3.39 -5.81 -19.43
C PRO A 141 2.03 -5.92 -18.74
N GLY A 142 0.96 -5.54 -19.46
CA GLY A 142 -0.42 -5.65 -18.97
C GLY A 142 -0.83 -4.59 -17.95
N PHE A 143 0.01 -3.61 -17.63
CA PHE A 143 -0.39 -2.48 -16.80
C PHE A 143 -1.34 -1.55 -17.57
N THR A 144 -2.46 -1.19 -16.96
CA THR A 144 -3.43 -0.26 -17.53
C THR A 144 -3.89 0.76 -16.50
N VAL A 145 -4.28 1.95 -16.97
CA VAL A 145 -4.88 2.99 -16.11
C VAL A 145 -6.20 2.51 -15.51
N SER A 146 -6.95 1.65 -16.21
CA SER A 146 -8.21 1.08 -15.72
C SER A 146 -8.07 0.29 -14.42
N LEU A 147 -6.93 -0.38 -14.19
CA LEU A 147 -6.66 -1.08 -12.94
C LEU A 147 -6.52 -0.11 -11.76
N LEU A 148 -5.99 1.09 -12.02
CA LEU A 148 -5.90 2.14 -11.00
C LEU A 148 -7.29 2.73 -10.71
N GLU A 149 -8.09 2.94 -11.76
CA GLU A 149 -9.46 3.46 -11.62
C GLU A 149 -10.35 2.54 -10.79
N GLU A 150 -10.26 1.22 -11.00
CA GLU A 150 -11.01 0.24 -10.23
C GLU A 150 -10.60 0.26 -8.74
N LEU A 151 -9.31 0.46 -8.45
CA LEU A 151 -8.82 0.63 -7.08
C LEU A 151 -9.37 1.91 -6.45
N ILE A 152 -9.33 3.02 -7.18
CA ILE A 152 -9.77 4.33 -6.69
C ILE A 152 -11.28 4.32 -6.40
N ALA A 153 -12.10 3.82 -7.33
CA ALA A 153 -13.55 3.75 -7.20
C ALA A 153 -13.97 2.93 -5.97
N ASN A 154 -13.38 1.75 -5.79
CA ASN A 154 -13.64 0.89 -4.64
C ASN A 154 -13.19 1.49 -3.29
N THR A 155 -12.35 2.53 -3.30
CA THR A 155 -11.81 3.15 -2.08
C THR A 155 -12.49 4.48 -1.73
N LEU A 156 -12.83 5.33 -2.71
CA LEU A 156 -13.28 6.72 -2.46
C LEU A 156 -14.78 6.96 -2.58
N ASP A 157 -15.53 6.17 -3.38
CA ASP A 157 -17.00 6.23 -3.39
C ASP A 157 -17.60 5.95 -1.99
N LEU A 158 -16.81 5.32 -1.12
CA LEU A 158 -17.13 4.99 0.26
C LEU A 158 -16.63 6.01 1.31
N VAL A 159 -15.85 7.02 0.91
CA VAL A 159 -15.46 8.16 1.76
C VAL A 159 -16.48 9.28 1.63
N GLU A 160 -16.99 9.52 0.42
CA GLU A 160 -18.01 10.56 0.16
C GLU A 160 -19.41 10.16 0.68
N SER A 161 -19.72 8.86 0.79
CA SER A 161 -20.96 8.34 1.40
C SER A 161 -20.98 8.34 2.94
N LYS A 162 -19.88 8.76 3.58
CA LYS A 162 -19.81 9.07 5.02
C LYS A 162 -19.46 10.54 5.24
N THR A 163 -20.30 11.42 4.70
CA THR A 163 -20.47 12.77 5.25
C THR A 163 -21.87 12.76 5.88
N PRO A 164 -22.04 13.21 7.15
CA PRO A 164 -23.34 13.20 7.81
C PRO A 164 -24.41 14.00 7.05
#